data_AF-A0A5M3PTI7-F1
#
_entry.id   AF-A0A5M3PTI7-F1
#
_cell.length_a   1.000
_cell.length_b   1.000
_cell.length_c   1.000
_cell.angle_alpha   90.00
_cell.angle_beta   90.00
_cell.angle_gamma   90.00
#
_symmetry.space_group_name_H-M   'P 1'
#
loop_
_entity.id
_entity.type
_entity.pdbx_description
1 polymer ?
#
loop_
_entity_poly.entity_id
_entity_poly.type
_entity_poly.pdbx_seq_one_letter_code
_entity_poly.pdbx_strand_id
1 'polypeptide(L)'
;MTDELNWKKFQFITEVQTALINNAINLSLESSAKERRHIFSATGTLINMDDAFYAAERIPHNMTAHEAASEFVGFVCENLREQGDTVPSWFARD
;
A
#
# COMPACT_ATOMS: atom_id res chain seq x y z
N MET A 1 -5.08 20.00 22.72
CA MET A 1 -3.89 19.39 22.09
C MET A 1 -4.02 19.64 20.61
N THR A 2 -3.10 20.40 20.02
CA THR A 2 -2.94 20.38 18.57
C THR A 2 -2.28 19.06 18.24
N ASP A 3 -2.99 18.17 17.55
CA ASP A 3 -2.39 16.94 17.04
C ASP A 3 -1.27 17.37 16.07
N GLU A 4 -0.02 17.28 16.53
CA GLU A 4 1.12 17.56 15.69
C GLU A 4 1.19 16.53 14.57
N LEU A 5 1.42 17.00 13.35
CA LEU A 5 1.50 16.14 12.18
C LEU A 5 2.69 15.17 12.31
N ASN A 6 2.41 13.87 12.31
CA ASN A 6 3.46 12.86 12.18
C ASN A 6 3.94 12.83 10.72
N TRP A 7 5.07 13.48 10.45
CA TRP A 7 5.66 13.57 9.10
C TRP A 7 6.02 12.22 8.50
N LYS A 8 6.48 11.25 9.31
CA LYS A 8 6.83 9.92 8.82
C LYS A 8 5.59 9.17 8.31
N LYS A 9 4.50 9.23 9.07
CA LYS A 9 3.19 8.70 8.66
C LYS A 9 2.65 9.42 7.44
N PHE A 10 2.72 10.75 7.41
CA PHE A 10 2.26 11.54 6.26
C PHE A 10 3.01 11.18 4.97
N GLN A 11 4.34 11.09 5.03
CA GLN A 11 5.16 10.68 3.90
C GLN A 11 4.79 9.27 3.43
N PHE A 12 4.72 8.31 4.36
CA PHE A 12 4.34 6.93 4.03
C PHE A 12 2.99 6.85 3.31
N ILE A 13 1.94 7.48 3.86
CA ILE A 13 0.60 7.47 3.26
C ILE A 13 0.61 8.14 1.88
N THR A 14 1.35 9.23 1.73
CA THR A 14 1.47 9.95 0.45
C THR A 14 2.13 9.08 -0.62
N GLU A 15 3.21 8.37 -0.28
CA GLU A 15 3.90 7.45 -1.19
C GLU A 15 3.02 6.26 -1.57
N VAL A 16 2.38 5.61 -0.59
CA VAL A 16 1.46 4.48 -0.83
C VAL A 16 0.29 4.89 -1.73
N GLN A 17 -0.37 6.02 -1.42
CA GLN A 17 -1.47 6.53 -2.23
C GLN A 17 -1.03 6.82 -3.67
N THR A 18 0.12 7.46 -3.85
CA THR A 18 0.67 7.78 -5.18
C THR A 18 0.94 6.51 -5.97
N ALA A 19 1.53 5.50 -5.33
CA ALA A 19 1.84 4.22 -5.97
C ALA A 19 0.57 3.44 -6.37
N LEU A 20 -0.43 3.36 -5.49
CA LEU A 20 -1.70 2.67 -5.77
C LEU A 20 -2.47 3.36 -6.92
N ILE A 21 -2.52 4.69 -6.95
CA ILE A 21 -3.14 5.45 -8.04
C ILE A 21 -2.42 5.16 -9.36
N ASN A 22 -1.09 5.26 -9.37
CA ASN A 22 -0.30 5.01 -10.57
C ASN A 22 -0.46 3.55 -11.06
N ASN A 23 -0.49 2.57 -10.16
CA ASN A 23 -0.70 1.16 -10.50
C ASN A 23 -2.09 0.93 -11.10
N ALA A 24 -3.14 1.48 -10.48
CA ALA A 24 -4.51 1.38 -10.99
C ALA A 24 -4.67 2.03 -12.37
N ILE A 25 -4.05 3.20 -12.61
CA ILE A 25 -4.03 3.84 -13.92
C ILE A 25 -3.39 2.92 -14.95
N ASN A 26 -2.19 2.39 -14.68
CA ASN A 26 -1.49 1.51 -15.63
C ASN A 26 -2.30 0.23 -15.93
N LEU A 27 -2.85 -0.43 -14.91
CA LEU A 27 -3.69 -1.62 -15.10
C LEU A 27 -4.98 -1.34 -15.88
N SER A 28 -5.55 -0.13 -15.73
CA SER A 28 -6.76 0.27 -16.44
C SER A 28 -6.56 0.46 -17.95
N LEU A 29 -5.30 0.65 -18.38
CA LEU A 29 -4.93 0.85 -19.78
C LEU A 29 -4.62 -0.47 -20.50
N GLU A 30 -4.50 -1.58 -19.78
CA GLU A 30 -4.29 -2.90 -20.38
C GLU A 30 -5.54 -3.39 -21.13
N SER A 31 -5.36 -4.16 -22.20
CA SER A 31 -6.47 -4.80 -22.92
C SER A 31 -7.28 -5.76 -22.04
N SER A 32 -6.63 -6.38 -21.04
CA SER A 32 -7.20 -7.26 -20.01
C SER A 32 -7.78 -6.53 -18.80
N ALA A 33 -7.82 -5.19 -18.80
CA ALA A 33 -8.26 -4.40 -17.64
C ALA A 33 -9.61 -4.88 -17.08
N LYS A 34 -10.56 -5.24 -17.95
CA LYS A 34 -11.91 -5.70 -17.57
C LYS A 34 -11.90 -6.94 -16.68
N GLU A 35 -10.99 -7.88 -16.97
CA GLU A 35 -10.82 -9.16 -16.25
C GLU A 35 -10.07 -8.94 -14.92
N ARG A 36 -9.16 -7.97 -14.91
CA ARG A 36 -8.32 -7.60 -13.76
C ARG A 36 -8.94 -6.56 -12.83
N ARG A 37 -10.21 -6.16 -13.05
CA ARG A 37 -10.89 -5.13 -12.25
C ARG A 37 -10.95 -5.41 -10.76
N HIS A 38 -10.85 -6.66 -10.34
CA HIS A 38 -10.81 -7.01 -8.91
C HIS A 38 -9.53 -6.46 -8.23
N ILE A 39 -8.41 -6.40 -8.96
CA ILE A 39 -7.09 -5.92 -8.46
C ILE A 39 -7.15 -4.42 -8.11
N PHE A 40 -7.92 -3.62 -8.85
CA PHE A 40 -8.09 -2.18 -8.64
C PHE A 40 -9.54 -1.81 -8.32
N SER A 41 -10.29 -2.75 -7.74
CA SER A 41 -11.70 -2.54 -7.37
C SER A 41 -11.82 -1.53 -6.23
N ALA A 42 -12.98 -0.87 -6.13
CA ALA A 42 -13.27 0.06 -5.04
C ALA A 42 -13.12 -0.62 -3.65
N THR A 43 -13.57 -1.88 -3.52
CA THR A 43 -13.43 -2.65 -2.28
C THR A 43 -11.97 -2.96 -1.96
N GLY A 44 -11.17 -3.39 -2.93
CA GLY A 44 -9.73 -3.62 -2.74
C GLY A 44 -8.99 -2.35 -2.34
N THR A 45 -9.34 -1.22 -2.95
CA THR A 45 -8.79 0.09 -2.59
C THR A 45 -9.10 0.47 -1.14
N LEU A 46 -10.33 0.26 -0.67
CA LEU A 46 -10.71 0.55 0.72
C LEU A 46 -9.95 -0.34 1.72
N ILE A 47 -9.78 -1.63 1.41
CA ILE A 47 -8.96 -2.55 2.23
C ILE A 47 -7.51 -2.07 2.30
N ASN A 48 -6.91 -1.74 1.15
CA ASN A 48 -5.54 -1.24 1.10
C ASN A 48 -5.37 0.09 1.85
N MET A 49 -6.39 0.96 1.85
CA MET A 49 -6.37 2.19 2.65
C MET A 49 -6.34 1.88 4.15
N ASP A 50 -7.21 1.00 4.64
CA ASP A 50 -7.23 0.60 6.05
C ASP A 50 -5.92 -0.06 6.46
N ASP A 51 -5.37 -0.94 5.61
CA ASP A 51 -4.07 -1.58 5.83
C ASP A 51 -2.92 -0.58 5.84
N ALA A 52 -2.94 0.43 4.96
CA ALA A 52 -1.92 1.47 4.95
C ALA A 52 -1.95 2.28 6.26
N PHE A 53 -3.14 2.65 6.75
CA PHE A 53 -3.24 3.35 8.04
C PHE A 53 -2.84 2.46 9.23
N TYR A 54 -3.17 1.17 9.20
CA TYR A 54 -2.73 0.22 10.21
C TYR A 54 -1.20 0.05 10.23
N ALA A 55 -0.60 -0.08 9.06
CA ALA A 55 0.84 -0.19 8.85
C ALA A 55 1.55 1.10 9.28
N ALA A 56 1.00 2.28 8.98
CA ALA A 56 1.60 3.56 9.31
C ALA A 56 1.86 3.76 10.82
N GLU A 57 1.05 3.15 11.68
CA GLU A 57 1.23 3.16 13.14
C GLU A 57 2.34 2.20 13.62
N ARG A 58 2.83 1.31 12.75
CA ARG A 58 3.74 0.22 13.06
C ARG A 58 5.06 0.29 12.31
N ILE A 59 5.30 1.35 11.54
CA ILE A 59 6.54 1.50 10.78
C ILE A 59 7.73 1.38 11.75
N PRO A 60 8.62 0.39 11.59
CA PRO A 60 9.76 0.19 12.47
C PRO A 60 10.60 1.46 12.62
N HIS A 61 11.15 1.68 13.81
CA HIS A 61 11.95 2.87 14.10
C HIS A 61 13.19 2.99 13.19
N ASN A 62 13.74 1.84 12.76
CA ASN A 62 14.90 1.74 11.89
C ASN A 62 14.57 1.80 10.39
N MET A 63 13.29 1.89 10.00
CA MET A 63 12.89 2.07 8.60
C MET A 63 12.52 3.52 8.32
N THR A 64 12.89 4.02 7.15
CA THR A 64 12.35 5.26 6.59
C THR A 64 10.90 5.06 6.13
N ALA A 65 10.17 6.17 5.94
CA ALA A 65 8.82 6.11 5.38
C ALA A 65 8.82 5.50 3.95
N HIS A 66 9.86 5.79 3.17
CA HIS A 66 10.02 5.28 1.81
C HIS A 66 10.25 3.77 1.74
N GLU A 67 11.15 3.24 2.58
CA GLU A 67 11.39 1.79 2.66
C GLU A 67 10.09 1.06 3.06
N ALA A 68 9.39 1.57 4.06
CA ALA A 68 8.12 1.00 4.50
C ALA A 68 7.05 1.06 3.40
N ALA A 69 6.93 2.19 2.69
CA ALA A 69 5.97 2.33 1.60
C ALA A 69 6.28 1.38 0.43
N SER A 70 7.57 1.21 0.11
CA SER A 70 8.03 0.32 -0.96
C SER A 70 7.72 -1.14 -0.64
N GLU A 71 8.02 -1.60 0.58
CA GLU A 71 7.66 -2.95 1.03
C GLU A 71 6.15 -3.17 1.06
N PHE A 72 5.40 -2.21 1.60
CA PHE A 72 3.94 -2.29 1.68
C PHE A 72 3.32 -2.43 0.29
N VAL A 73 3.66 -1.51 -0.64
CA VAL A 73 3.15 -1.50 -2.01
C VAL A 73 3.55 -2.77 -2.77
N GLY A 74 4.80 -3.23 -2.62
CA GLY A 74 5.27 -4.46 -3.24
C GLY A 74 4.40 -5.67 -2.85
N PHE A 75 3.97 -5.72 -1.59
CA PHE A 75 3.08 -6.77 -1.12
C PHE A 75 1.61 -6.56 -1.51
N VAL A 76 1.02 -5.36 -1.35
CA VAL A 76 -0.44 -5.18 -1.56
C VAL A 76 -0.85 -5.12 -3.03
N CYS A 77 0.06 -4.74 -3.92
CA CYS A 77 -0.19 -4.79 -5.36
C CYS A 77 -0.04 -6.23 -5.83
N GLU A 78 -1.16 -6.95 -5.96
CA GLU A 78 -1.18 -8.37 -6.39
C GLU A 78 -0.38 -8.63 -7.67
N ASN A 79 -0.38 -7.68 -8.60
CA ASN A 79 0.38 -7.75 -9.85
C ASN A 79 1.91 -7.64 -9.71
N LEU A 80 2.39 -7.25 -8.53
CA LEU A 80 3.81 -7.16 -8.20
C LEU A 80 4.27 -8.31 -7.29
N ARG A 81 3.34 -9.11 -6.76
CA ARG A 81 3.65 -10.21 -5.86
C ARG A 81 4.27 -11.38 -6.61
N GLU A 82 5.32 -11.96 -6.03
CA GLU A 82 5.85 -13.25 -6.44
C GLU A 82 5.12 -14.40 -5.72
N GLN A 83 5.11 -15.57 -6.36
CA GLN A 83 4.49 -16.75 -5.78
C GLN A 83 5.25 -17.17 -4.52
N GLY A 84 4.57 -17.11 -3.36
CA GLY A 84 5.17 -17.40 -2.06
C GLY A 84 5.46 -16.17 -1.21
N ASP A 85 5.19 -14.96 -1.71
CA ASP A 85 5.35 -13.74 -0.93
C ASP A 85 4.49 -13.75 0.33
N THR A 86 5.17 -13.61 1.46
CA THR A 86 4.57 -13.48 2.78
C THR A 86 4.39 -12.02 3.13
N VAL A 87 3.32 -11.72 3.88
CA VAL A 87 3.14 -10.37 4.43
C VAL A 87 4.35 -10.02 5.32
N PRO A 88 5.00 -8.86 5.11
CA PRO A 88 6.02 -8.37 6.04
C PRO A 88 5.47 -8.30 7.46
N SER A 89 6.21 -8.86 8.40
CA SER A 89 5.75 -9.10 9.78
C SER A 89 5.35 -7.83 10.53
N TRP A 90 5.90 -6.67 10.15
CA TRP A 90 5.63 -5.40 10.83
C TRP A 90 4.24 -4.83 10.52
N PHE A 91 3.57 -5.27 9.46
CA PHE A 91 2.17 -4.90 9.18
C PHE A 91 1.23 -6.10 8.97
N ALA A 92 1.68 -7.31 9.29
CA ALA A 92 0.78 -8.46 9.39
C ALA A 92 -0.31 -8.20 10.44
N ARG A 93 -1.55 -8.58 10.13
CA ARG A 93 -2.67 -8.59 11.08
C ARG A 93 -2.78 -9.98 11.69
N ASP A 94 -2.88 -10.05 13.02
CA ASP A 94 -3.20 -11.28 13.77
C ASP A 94 -4.65 -11.75 13.53
#